data_AF-A0A6L4ZQY6-F1
#
_entry.id   AF-A0A6L4ZQY6-F1
#
_cell.length_a   1.000
_cell.length_b   1.000
_cell.length_c   1.000
_cell.angle_alpha   90.00
_cell.angle_beta   90.00
_cell.angle_gamma   90.00
#
_symmetry.space_group_name_H-M   'P 1'
#
loop_
_entity.id
_entity.type
_entity.pdbx_description
1 polymer ?
#
loop_
_entity_poly.entity_id
_entity_poly.type
_entity_poly.pdbx_seq_one_letter_code
_entity_poly.pdbx_strand_id
1 'polypeptide(L)'
;MQNNYKDFWTKKFNNLNPLNQISTSSANPNNPSSLVTMTSIESAKQIIPSELVNNLTDTFNHLSLTSLLFSAYILVLGRLSSRESFDLGLLIKKPQPLNSPSIESPYYSLPLNIEITGQETFSELSLSIDKQIVLLKTQLDSFEQFIFESSVESITNLPISFLIKNEERLENITYSSSQEIVIYLSENVINIDYNPELCTTQTIELLQNSVKTLLKNLCVNPKAKLAELSLLTEIQKQQILVDWNKNKLNYSLEPLHKLFEKQVRKNPLAIAIIYQNQQLTYQQINSYSNKLAHYLVVSG
;
A
#
# COMPACT_ATOMS: atom_id res chain seq x y z
N MET A 1 -13.48 -39.57 3.17
CA MET A 1 -12.50 -38.51 2.84
C MET A 1 -13.14 -37.22 2.27
N GLN A 2 -14.47 -37.18 2.03
CA GLN A 2 -15.16 -36.05 1.37
C GLN A 2 -15.34 -34.74 2.20
N ASN A 3 -15.11 -34.72 3.52
CA ASN A 3 -15.31 -33.49 4.32
C ASN A 3 -14.07 -32.58 4.47
N ASN A 4 -12.85 -33.07 4.17
CA ASN A 4 -11.63 -32.36 4.58
C ASN A 4 -11.33 -31.10 3.72
N TYR A 5 -11.62 -31.13 2.41
CA TYR A 5 -11.37 -29.97 1.54
C TYR A 5 -12.40 -28.85 1.77
N LYS A 6 -13.66 -29.20 2.06
CA LYS A 6 -14.72 -28.22 2.29
C LYS A 6 -14.46 -27.40 3.54
N ASP A 7 -14.05 -28.06 4.63
CA ASP A 7 -13.65 -27.37 5.87
C ASP A 7 -12.42 -26.48 5.64
N PHE A 8 -11.43 -26.97 4.89
CA PHE A 8 -10.24 -26.19 4.53
C PHE A 8 -10.60 -24.89 3.77
N TRP A 9 -11.37 -24.99 2.69
CA TRP A 9 -11.75 -23.82 1.88
C TRP A 9 -12.69 -22.90 2.64
N THR A 10 -13.69 -23.44 3.35
CA THR A 10 -14.58 -22.63 4.20
C THR A 10 -13.80 -21.83 5.23
N LYS A 11 -12.85 -22.46 5.93
CA LYS A 11 -11.99 -21.76 6.89
C LYS A 11 -11.11 -20.71 6.22
N LYS A 12 -10.56 -21.01 5.04
CA LYS A 12 -9.72 -20.06 4.30
C LYS A 12 -10.51 -18.82 3.86
N PHE A 13 -11.73 -19.00 3.33
CA PHE A 13 -12.58 -17.89 2.91
C PHE A 13 -13.14 -17.08 4.09
N ASN A 14 -13.49 -17.73 5.20
CA ASN A 14 -13.98 -17.03 6.39
C ASN A 14 -12.92 -16.17 7.09
N ASN A 15 -11.63 -16.48 6.90
CA ASN A 15 -10.51 -15.76 7.50
C ASN A 15 -9.79 -14.84 6.51
N LEU A 16 -10.41 -14.52 5.36
CA LEU A 16 -9.79 -13.62 4.41
C LEU A 16 -9.58 -12.25 5.02
N ASN A 17 -8.40 -11.71 4.76
CA ASN A 17 -8.01 -10.34 5.00
C ASN A 17 -7.58 -9.69 3.67
N PRO A 18 -8.52 -9.42 2.74
CA PRO A 18 -8.18 -8.92 1.42
C PRO A 18 -7.44 -7.59 1.51
N LEU A 19 -6.41 -7.43 0.70
CA LEU A 19 -5.85 -6.11 0.47
C LEU A 19 -6.85 -5.27 -0.33
N ASN A 20 -7.10 -4.05 0.13
CA ASN A 20 -8.04 -3.11 -0.46
C ASN A 20 -7.68 -1.66 -0.08
N GLN A 21 -8.25 -0.71 -0.80
CA GLN A 21 -8.15 0.74 -0.55
C GLN A 21 -6.70 1.21 -0.50
N ILE A 22 -5.91 0.91 -1.53
CA ILE A 22 -4.53 1.42 -1.61
C ILE A 22 -4.53 2.93 -1.84
N SER A 23 -5.60 3.46 -2.44
CA SER A 23 -5.79 4.90 -2.61
C SER A 23 -6.41 5.55 -1.36
N THR A 24 -5.87 6.69 -0.93
CA THR A 24 -6.44 7.53 0.14
C THR A 24 -7.67 8.33 -0.31
N SER A 25 -8.26 8.00 -1.46
CA SER A 25 -9.47 8.65 -1.96
C SER A 25 -10.64 8.27 -1.06
N SER A 26 -11.43 9.24 -0.62
CA SER A 26 -12.64 9.04 0.18
C SER A 26 -13.79 8.46 -0.67
N ALA A 27 -13.54 7.36 -1.37
CA ALA A 27 -14.58 6.64 -2.09
C ALA A 27 -15.55 6.06 -1.04
N ASN A 28 -16.78 6.55 -1.10
CA ASN A 28 -17.82 6.32 -0.11
C ASN A 28 -18.25 4.83 -0.16
N PRO A 29 -18.07 4.02 0.90
CA PRO A 29 -18.26 2.57 0.87
C PRO A 29 -19.74 2.12 0.78
N ASN A 30 -20.70 3.05 0.75
CA ASN A 30 -22.12 2.77 0.98
C ASN A 30 -23.01 2.74 -0.28
N ASN A 31 -22.47 2.46 -1.47
CA ASN A 31 -23.32 2.30 -2.66
C ASN A 31 -23.04 0.97 -3.38
N PRO A 32 -23.64 -0.16 -2.93
CA PRO A 32 -23.55 -1.42 -3.65
C PRO A 32 -24.61 -1.39 -4.76
N SER A 33 -24.31 -0.80 -5.91
CA SER A 33 -25.24 -0.84 -7.04
C SER A 33 -24.51 -0.72 -8.37
N SER A 34 -24.80 -1.70 -9.23
CA SER A 34 -24.46 -1.82 -10.65
C SER A 34 -23.17 -2.59 -10.95
N LEU A 35 -23.26 -3.54 -11.90
CA LEU A 35 -22.10 -3.97 -12.67
C LEU A 35 -21.39 -2.72 -13.19
N VAL A 36 -20.09 -2.60 -12.92
CA VAL A 36 -19.28 -1.62 -13.64
C VAL A 36 -19.31 -2.04 -15.10
N THR A 37 -19.94 -1.24 -15.95
CA THR A 37 -19.82 -1.42 -17.39
C THR A 37 -18.35 -1.29 -17.73
N MET A 38 -17.85 -2.17 -18.61
CA MET A 38 -16.47 -2.23 -19.13
C MET A 38 -15.87 -0.87 -19.57
N THR A 39 -16.69 0.18 -19.70
CA THR A 39 -16.33 1.56 -20.03
C THR A 39 -15.64 2.34 -18.91
N SER A 40 -15.61 1.85 -17.67
CA SER A 40 -15.01 2.59 -16.55
C SER A 40 -13.65 2.05 -16.08
N ILE A 41 -13.08 1.01 -16.68
CA ILE A 41 -11.75 0.51 -16.30
C ILE A 41 -10.67 1.30 -17.04
N GLU A 42 -9.65 1.75 -16.31
CA GLU A 42 -8.44 2.36 -16.88
C GLU A 42 -7.28 1.35 -16.90
N SER A 43 -6.38 1.50 -17.86
CA SER A 43 -5.23 0.62 -18.05
C SER A 43 -3.92 1.41 -18.06
N ALA A 44 -2.94 0.94 -17.30
CA ALA A 44 -1.57 1.44 -17.32
C ALA A 44 -0.60 0.32 -17.74
N LYS A 45 0.47 0.70 -18.43
CA LYS A 45 1.51 -0.23 -18.88
C LYS A 45 2.87 0.20 -18.33
N GLN A 46 3.58 -0.74 -17.72
CA GLN A 46 4.96 -0.59 -17.29
C GLN A 46 5.85 -1.59 -18.03
N ILE A 47 6.94 -1.10 -18.61
CA ILE A 47 7.96 -1.93 -19.25
C ILE A 47 9.23 -1.81 -18.43
N ILE A 48 9.77 -2.95 -18.00
CA ILE A 48 11.06 -3.01 -17.30
C ILE A 48 12.17 -2.98 -18.35
N PRO A 49 13.09 -2.00 -18.32
CA PRO A 49 14.16 -1.88 -19.30
C PRO A 49 15.04 -3.13 -19.36
N SER A 50 15.45 -3.56 -20.56
CA SER A 50 16.21 -4.79 -20.74
C SER A 50 17.52 -4.84 -19.95
N GLU A 51 18.20 -3.70 -19.78
CA GLU A 51 19.40 -3.61 -18.94
C GLU A 51 19.11 -3.97 -17.47
N LEU A 52 17.98 -3.48 -16.94
CA LEU A 52 17.55 -3.81 -15.59
C LEU A 52 17.11 -5.27 -15.48
N VAL A 53 16.42 -5.80 -16.50
CA VAL A 53 16.06 -7.22 -16.57
C VAL A 53 17.31 -8.09 -16.51
N ASN A 54 18.32 -7.82 -17.34
CA ASN A 54 19.56 -8.59 -17.37
C ASN A 54 20.28 -8.56 -16.01
N ASN A 55 20.40 -7.37 -15.41
CA ASN A 55 21.04 -7.24 -14.10
C ASN A 55 20.27 -8.00 -13.00
N LEU A 56 18.94 -7.94 -13.01
CA LEU A 56 18.10 -8.70 -12.09
C LEU A 56 18.27 -10.21 -12.29
N THR A 57 18.27 -10.71 -13.53
CA THR A 57 18.43 -12.14 -13.82
C THR A 57 19.82 -12.64 -13.48
N ASP A 58 20.86 -11.82 -13.66
CA ASP A 58 22.23 -12.16 -13.25
C ASP A 58 22.37 -12.18 -11.73
N THR A 59 21.77 -11.20 -11.05
CA THR A 59 21.83 -11.04 -9.59
C THR A 59 21.00 -12.10 -8.85
N PHE A 60 19.83 -12.44 -9.38
CA PHE A 60 18.90 -13.42 -8.81
C PHE A 60 18.73 -14.63 -9.75
N ASN A 61 19.85 -15.24 -10.14
CA ASN A 61 19.86 -16.36 -11.08
C ASN A 61 19.10 -17.63 -10.63
N HIS A 62 18.72 -17.70 -9.35
CA HIS A 62 17.88 -18.75 -8.77
C HIS A 62 16.38 -18.46 -8.83
N LEU A 63 15.96 -17.28 -9.30
CA LEU A 63 14.56 -16.87 -9.43
C LEU A 63 14.19 -16.57 -10.89
N SER A 64 12.94 -16.86 -11.26
CA SER A 64 12.42 -16.46 -12.57
C SER A 64 12.14 -14.95 -12.59
N LEU A 65 12.23 -14.31 -13.76
CA LEU A 65 11.85 -12.89 -13.93
C LEU A 65 10.41 -12.65 -13.46
N THR A 66 9.51 -13.58 -13.77
CA THR A 66 8.11 -13.53 -13.34
C THR A 66 7.99 -13.52 -11.81
N SER A 67 8.70 -14.40 -11.12
CA SER A 67 8.72 -14.46 -9.64
C SER A 67 9.26 -13.16 -9.05
N LEU A 68 10.33 -12.60 -9.64
CA LEU A 68 10.92 -11.33 -9.22
C LEU A 68 9.92 -10.18 -9.36
N LEU A 69 9.31 -10.02 -10.54
CA LEU A 69 8.36 -8.94 -10.79
C LEU A 69 7.11 -9.10 -9.92
N PHE A 70 6.57 -10.32 -9.82
CA PHE A 70 5.42 -10.60 -8.97
C PHE A 70 5.67 -10.23 -7.52
N SER A 71 6.80 -10.67 -6.96
CA SER A 71 7.18 -10.38 -5.57
C SER A 71 7.47 -8.90 -5.34
N ALA A 72 8.02 -8.19 -6.34
CA ALA A 72 8.28 -6.76 -6.27
C ALA A 72 6.98 -5.95 -6.16
N TYR A 73 5.96 -6.27 -6.96
CA TYR A 73 4.65 -5.63 -6.84
C TYR A 73 3.99 -5.95 -5.50
N ILE A 74 4.01 -7.21 -5.05
CA ILE A 74 3.45 -7.60 -3.75
C ILE A 74 4.10 -6.82 -2.61
N LEU A 75 5.42 -6.71 -2.60
CA LEU A 75 6.15 -5.97 -1.58
C LEU A 75 5.78 -4.48 -1.57
N VAL A 76 5.70 -3.85 -2.74
CA VAL A 76 5.30 -2.43 -2.83
C VAL A 76 3.86 -2.23 -2.40
N LEU A 77 2.92 -3.10 -2.80
CA LEU A 77 1.53 -3.02 -2.38
C LEU A 77 1.39 -3.13 -0.85
N GLY A 78 2.05 -4.12 -0.24
CA GLY A 78 2.05 -4.28 1.22
C GLY A 78 2.57 -3.03 1.93
N ARG A 79 3.64 -2.43 1.42
CA ARG A 79 4.22 -1.19 1.98
C ARG A 79 3.35 0.04 1.78
N LEU A 80 2.74 0.23 0.61
CA LEU A 80 1.81 1.35 0.36
C LEU A 80 0.59 1.25 1.27
N SER A 81 0.11 0.03 1.54
CA SER A 81 -0.99 -0.21 2.48
C SER A 81 -0.58 -0.23 3.95
N SER A 82 0.72 -0.17 4.27
CA SER A 82 1.26 -0.39 5.62
C SER A 82 0.75 -1.68 6.28
N ARG A 83 0.57 -2.76 5.50
CA ARG A 83 0.13 -4.07 5.97
C ARG A 83 1.26 -5.09 5.89
N GLU A 84 1.43 -5.83 6.97
CA GLU A 84 2.39 -6.95 7.05
C GLU A 84 1.74 -8.28 6.68
N SER A 85 0.42 -8.44 6.85
CA SER A 85 -0.32 -9.63 6.44
C SER A 85 -1.60 -9.25 5.70
N PHE A 86 -1.81 -9.86 4.53
CA PHE A 86 -2.97 -9.61 3.67
C PHE A 86 -3.14 -10.70 2.61
N ASP A 87 -4.33 -10.78 2.02
CA ASP A 87 -4.65 -11.71 0.95
C ASP A 87 -4.80 -11.00 -0.40
N LEU A 88 -4.30 -11.66 -1.45
CA LEU A 88 -4.39 -11.24 -2.85
C LEU A 88 -5.04 -12.31 -3.71
N GLY A 89 -5.69 -11.90 -4.80
CA GLY A 89 -6.22 -12.83 -5.78
C GLY A 89 -5.13 -13.33 -6.73
N LEU A 90 -4.99 -14.65 -6.84
CA LEU A 90 -4.27 -15.27 -7.95
C LEU A 90 -5.30 -15.74 -8.98
N LEU A 91 -5.33 -15.09 -10.13
CA LEU A 91 -6.24 -15.42 -11.22
C LEU A 91 -5.73 -16.66 -11.96
N ILE A 92 -6.57 -17.70 -12.01
CA ILE A 92 -6.32 -18.95 -12.72
C ILE A 92 -7.46 -19.19 -13.71
N LYS A 93 -7.13 -19.47 -14.96
CA LYS A 93 -8.11 -19.72 -16.02
C LYS A 93 -8.96 -20.95 -15.66
N LYS A 94 -10.29 -20.79 -15.72
CA LYS A 94 -11.24 -21.89 -15.52
C LYS A 94 -11.09 -22.91 -16.66
N PRO A 95 -11.22 -24.23 -16.40
CA PRO A 95 -11.16 -25.25 -17.45
C PRO A 95 -12.41 -25.31 -18.37
N GLN A 96 -13.31 -24.31 -18.37
CA GLN A 96 -14.58 -24.37 -19.10
C GLN A 96 -14.47 -24.17 -20.63
N PRO A 97 -15.40 -24.75 -21.43
CA PRO A 97 -15.42 -24.64 -22.89
C PRO A 97 -15.88 -23.25 -23.34
N LEU A 98 -15.54 -22.89 -24.59
CA LEU A 98 -15.78 -21.61 -25.28
C LEU A 98 -17.22 -21.02 -25.24
N ASN A 99 -18.21 -21.66 -24.61
CA ASN A 99 -19.64 -21.34 -24.73
C ASN A 99 -20.37 -21.10 -23.38
N SER A 100 -19.67 -20.65 -22.33
CA SER A 100 -20.33 -20.14 -21.12
C SER A 100 -20.88 -18.72 -21.37
N PRO A 101 -22.05 -18.32 -20.84
CA PRO A 101 -22.59 -16.97 -21.06
C PRO A 101 -21.55 -15.90 -20.68
N SER A 102 -21.44 -14.87 -21.54
CA SER A 102 -20.43 -13.81 -21.53
C SER A 102 -20.38 -12.89 -20.30
N ILE A 103 -21.08 -13.25 -19.23
CA ILE A 103 -21.24 -12.46 -18.00
C ILE A 103 -20.30 -12.96 -16.89
N GLU A 104 -19.88 -14.23 -16.92
CA GLU A 104 -18.99 -14.78 -15.91
C GLU A 104 -17.50 -14.57 -16.26
N SER A 105 -16.70 -14.16 -15.27
CA SER A 105 -15.25 -14.09 -15.43
C SER A 105 -14.67 -15.47 -15.79
N PRO A 106 -13.79 -15.58 -16.81
CA PRO A 106 -13.17 -16.85 -17.20
C PRO A 106 -12.05 -17.29 -16.24
N TYR A 107 -11.87 -16.60 -15.11
CA TYR A 107 -10.85 -16.88 -14.11
C TYR A 107 -11.47 -17.19 -12.74
N TYR A 108 -10.84 -18.11 -12.01
CA TYR A 108 -10.95 -18.23 -10.56
C TYR A 108 -9.97 -17.27 -9.88
N SER A 109 -10.35 -16.66 -8.77
CA SER A 109 -9.41 -15.96 -7.87
C SER A 109 -9.08 -16.83 -6.67
N LEU A 110 -7.91 -17.45 -6.67
CA LEU A 110 -7.41 -18.18 -5.50
C LEU A 110 -6.80 -17.19 -4.49
N PRO A 111 -7.16 -17.26 -3.20
CA PRO A 111 -6.55 -16.42 -2.18
C PRO A 111 -5.10 -16.83 -1.88
N LEU A 112 -4.18 -15.95 -2.24
CA LEU A 112 -2.77 -15.99 -1.91
C LEU A 112 -2.54 -15.19 -0.63
N ASN A 113 -2.00 -15.84 0.40
CA ASN A 113 -1.79 -15.21 1.70
C ASN A 113 -0.35 -14.73 1.82
N ILE A 114 -0.18 -13.43 2.01
CA ILE A 114 1.11 -12.76 2.05
C ILE A 114 1.43 -12.39 3.49
N GLU A 115 2.67 -12.67 3.90
CA GLU A 115 3.26 -12.22 5.15
C GLU A 115 4.62 -11.57 4.85
N ILE A 116 4.79 -10.32 5.28
CA ILE A 116 6.00 -9.51 5.11
C ILE A 116 6.42 -9.02 6.49
N THR A 117 7.43 -9.66 7.08
CA THR A 117 7.92 -9.31 8.44
C THR A 117 9.03 -8.27 8.40
N GLY A 118 9.64 -8.07 7.24
CA GLY A 118 10.76 -7.14 7.05
C GLY A 118 12.13 -7.73 7.38
N GLN A 119 12.20 -8.84 8.11
CA GLN A 119 13.44 -9.52 8.52
C GLN A 119 13.94 -10.53 7.50
N GLU A 120 13.10 -10.93 6.55
CA GLU A 120 13.47 -11.74 5.40
C GLU A 120 14.18 -10.89 4.33
N THR A 121 14.87 -11.58 3.42
CA THR A 121 15.41 -11.02 2.17
C THR A 121 14.37 -11.10 1.07
N PHE A 122 14.61 -10.39 -0.04
CA PHE A 122 13.74 -10.47 -1.20
C PHE A 122 13.64 -11.88 -1.79
N SER A 123 14.74 -12.64 -1.78
CA SER A 123 14.74 -14.02 -2.25
C SER A 123 13.88 -14.95 -1.37
N GLU A 124 13.92 -14.77 -0.05
CA GLU A 124 13.13 -15.57 0.88
C GLU A 124 11.63 -15.31 0.70
N LEU A 125 11.22 -14.04 0.55
CA LEU A 125 9.82 -13.68 0.23
C LEU A 125 9.38 -14.31 -1.09
N SER A 126 10.18 -14.14 -2.16
CA SER A 126 9.84 -14.66 -3.49
C SER A 126 9.70 -16.18 -3.51
N LEU A 127 10.62 -16.90 -2.87
CA LEU A 127 10.55 -18.36 -2.74
C LEU A 127 9.35 -18.82 -1.89
N SER A 128 8.98 -18.07 -0.86
CA SER A 128 7.79 -18.36 -0.04
C SER A 128 6.51 -18.25 -0.87
N ILE A 129 6.39 -17.16 -1.64
CA ILE A 129 5.27 -16.93 -2.55
C ILE A 129 5.18 -18.04 -3.61
N ASP A 130 6.30 -18.38 -4.26
CA ASP A 130 6.32 -19.44 -5.29
C ASP A 130 5.90 -20.80 -4.72
N LYS A 131 6.38 -21.16 -3.51
CA LYS A 131 5.93 -22.38 -2.82
C LYS A 131 4.42 -22.38 -2.57
N GLN A 132 3.87 -21.24 -2.15
CA GLN A 132 2.45 -21.12 -1.90
C GLN A 132 1.61 -21.21 -3.19
N ILE A 133 2.07 -20.60 -4.29
CA ILE A 133 1.43 -20.73 -5.60
C ILE A 133 1.41 -22.19 -6.06
N VAL A 134 2.54 -22.90 -5.95
CA VAL A 134 2.62 -24.32 -6.32
C VAL A 134 1.62 -25.13 -5.49
N LEU A 135 1.59 -24.93 -4.17
CA LEU A 135 0.64 -25.61 -3.29
C LEU A 135 -0.81 -25.31 -3.68
N LEU A 136 -1.17 -24.06 -3.92
CA LEU A 136 -2.50 -23.65 -4.35
C LEU A 136 -2.92 -24.33 -5.65
N LYS A 137 -2.02 -24.40 -6.63
CA LYS A 137 -2.28 -25.07 -7.91
C LYS A 137 -2.55 -26.57 -7.74
N THR A 138 -1.89 -27.25 -6.79
CA THR A 138 -2.19 -28.66 -6.49
C THR A 138 -3.58 -28.89 -5.88
N GLN A 139 -4.22 -27.84 -5.35
CA GLN A 139 -5.54 -27.92 -4.71
C GLN A 139 -6.68 -27.47 -5.63
N LEU A 140 -6.40 -27.16 -6.90
CA LEU A 140 -7.35 -26.55 -7.83
C LEU A 140 -8.63 -27.40 -8.00
N ASP A 141 -8.51 -28.72 -8.20
CA ASP A 141 -9.68 -29.60 -8.34
C ASP A 141 -10.62 -29.54 -7.12
N SER A 142 -10.03 -29.51 -5.92
CA SER A 142 -10.81 -29.41 -4.67
C SER A 142 -11.47 -28.05 -4.49
N PHE A 143 -10.85 -27.00 -5.04
CA PHE A 143 -11.39 -25.65 -5.05
C PHE A 143 -12.57 -25.55 -6.01
N GLU A 144 -12.44 -26.10 -7.22
CA GLU A 144 -13.52 -26.14 -8.21
C GLU A 144 -14.77 -26.84 -7.65
N GLN A 145 -14.57 -27.98 -7.00
CA GLN A 145 -15.65 -28.70 -6.33
C GLN A 145 -16.28 -27.85 -5.21
N PHE A 146 -15.48 -27.15 -4.42
CA PHE A 146 -15.98 -26.26 -3.37
C PHE A 146 -16.83 -25.10 -3.92
N ILE A 147 -16.40 -24.45 -5.00
CA ILE A 147 -17.16 -23.37 -5.64
C ILE A 147 -18.47 -23.90 -6.24
N PHE A 148 -18.42 -25.04 -6.92
CA PHE A 148 -19.61 -25.69 -7.47
C PHE A 148 -20.66 -26.03 -6.39
N GLU A 149 -20.21 -26.51 -5.22
CA GLU A 149 -21.11 -26.87 -4.11
C GLU A 149 -21.61 -25.68 -3.29
N SER A 150 -20.86 -24.58 -3.24
CA SER A 150 -21.20 -23.43 -2.38
C SER A 150 -22.23 -22.50 -3.02
N SER A 151 -22.45 -22.57 -4.34
CA SER A 151 -23.39 -21.71 -5.08
C SER A 151 -23.13 -20.20 -4.93
N VAL A 152 -21.91 -19.81 -4.52
CA VAL A 152 -21.56 -18.39 -4.31
C VAL A 152 -20.45 -17.97 -5.27
N GLU A 153 -20.86 -17.43 -6.42
CA GLU A 153 -19.95 -16.84 -7.41
C GLU A 153 -19.29 -15.52 -6.92
N SER A 154 -19.88 -14.85 -5.92
CA SER A 154 -19.38 -13.57 -5.39
C SER A 154 -18.17 -13.70 -4.45
N ILE A 155 -17.78 -14.91 -4.06
CA ILE A 155 -16.67 -15.15 -3.12
C ILE A 155 -15.29 -14.96 -3.79
N THR A 156 -15.21 -14.89 -5.11
CA THR A 156 -13.93 -15.07 -5.84
C THR A 156 -13.44 -13.84 -6.60
N ASN A 157 -13.70 -12.62 -6.13
CA ASN A 157 -13.12 -11.41 -6.74
C ASN A 157 -12.44 -10.57 -5.66
N LEU A 158 -11.20 -10.95 -5.33
CA LEU A 158 -10.40 -10.18 -4.39
C LEU A 158 -10.05 -8.81 -4.99
N PRO A 159 -10.08 -7.72 -4.19
CA PRO A 159 -9.98 -6.36 -4.72
C PRO A 159 -8.69 -6.12 -5.52
N ILE A 160 -7.59 -6.72 -5.08
CA ILE A 160 -6.34 -6.71 -5.83
C ILE A 160 -6.01 -8.13 -6.25
N SER A 161 -5.84 -8.32 -7.54
CA SER A 161 -5.62 -9.63 -8.15
C SER A 161 -4.46 -9.58 -9.15
N PHE A 162 -3.84 -10.73 -9.36
CA PHE A 162 -2.74 -10.91 -10.30
C PHE A 162 -3.03 -12.04 -11.26
N LEU A 163 -2.74 -11.79 -12.53
CA LEU A 163 -2.70 -12.80 -13.56
C LEU A 163 -1.25 -12.99 -14.02
N ILE A 164 -0.72 -14.20 -13.80
CA ILE A 164 0.59 -14.60 -14.29
C ILE A 164 0.40 -15.25 -15.65
N LYS A 165 0.83 -14.59 -16.72
CA LYS A 165 0.57 -15.06 -18.10
C LYS A 165 1.63 -16.07 -18.53
N ASN A 166 1.17 -17.26 -18.91
CA ASN A 166 1.93 -18.19 -19.76
C ASN A 166 1.29 -18.17 -21.15
N GLU A 167 1.92 -17.45 -22.08
CA GLU A 167 1.77 -17.46 -23.56
C GLU A 167 0.39 -17.33 -24.24
N GLU A 168 -0.77 -17.36 -23.57
CA GLU A 168 -2.06 -17.19 -24.26
C GLU A 168 -2.54 -15.73 -24.37
N ARG A 169 -3.12 -15.38 -25.52
CA ARG A 169 -3.70 -14.06 -25.81
C ARG A 169 -4.78 -13.73 -24.76
N LEU A 170 -4.76 -12.51 -24.23
CA LEU A 170 -5.77 -12.03 -23.29
C LEU A 170 -7.09 -11.91 -24.07
N GLU A 171 -7.99 -12.86 -23.89
CA GLU A 171 -9.35 -12.74 -24.39
C GLU A 171 -10.25 -12.30 -23.23
N ASN A 172 -10.90 -11.14 -23.43
CA ASN A 172 -12.06 -10.64 -22.70
C ASN A 172 -12.07 -10.92 -21.20
N ILE A 173 -11.23 -10.23 -20.43
CA ILE A 173 -11.36 -10.22 -18.97
C ILE A 173 -12.57 -9.38 -18.60
N THR A 174 -13.54 -10.01 -17.96
CA THR A 174 -14.67 -9.32 -17.32
C THR A 174 -14.26 -8.97 -15.89
N TYR A 175 -14.30 -7.69 -15.55
CA TYR A 175 -13.97 -7.21 -14.20
C TYR A 175 -15.22 -7.18 -13.32
N SER A 176 -15.06 -7.56 -12.06
CA SER A 176 -16.09 -7.32 -11.05
C SER A 176 -16.02 -5.88 -10.54
N SER A 177 -17.16 -5.33 -10.13
CA SER A 177 -17.20 -3.98 -9.52
C SER A 177 -16.41 -3.88 -8.22
N SER A 178 -16.14 -5.01 -7.54
CA SER A 178 -15.33 -5.05 -6.33
C SER A 178 -13.82 -5.11 -6.59
N GLN A 179 -13.37 -5.26 -7.85
CA GLN A 179 -11.96 -5.28 -8.19
C GLN A 179 -11.42 -3.85 -8.31
N GLU A 180 -10.43 -3.54 -7.47
CA GLU A 180 -9.69 -2.28 -7.46
C GLU A 180 -8.56 -2.30 -8.49
N ILE A 181 -7.74 -3.36 -8.49
CA ILE A 181 -6.56 -3.50 -9.37
C ILE A 181 -6.42 -4.95 -9.86
N VAL A 182 -6.16 -5.14 -11.15
CA VAL A 182 -5.70 -6.40 -11.72
C VAL A 182 -4.35 -6.19 -12.42
N ILE A 183 -3.32 -6.91 -11.98
CA ILE A 183 -1.96 -6.81 -12.51
C ILE A 183 -1.64 -8.03 -13.38
N TYR A 184 -1.19 -7.78 -14.60
CA TYR A 184 -0.82 -8.80 -15.59
C TYR A 184 0.68 -8.79 -15.80
N LEU A 185 1.31 -9.93 -15.55
CA LEU A 185 2.75 -10.10 -15.73
C LEU A 185 3.01 -10.93 -16.99
N SER A 186 3.71 -10.34 -17.97
CA SER A 186 4.11 -10.98 -19.22
C SER A 186 5.54 -10.60 -19.55
N GLU A 187 6.49 -11.49 -19.25
CA GLU A 187 7.94 -11.22 -19.39
C GLU A 187 8.36 -9.95 -18.62
N ASN A 188 8.85 -8.92 -19.33
CA ASN A 188 9.23 -7.62 -18.78
C ASN A 188 8.12 -6.56 -18.91
N VAL A 189 6.94 -6.94 -19.39
CA VAL A 189 5.79 -6.05 -19.57
C VAL A 189 4.75 -6.34 -18.49
N ILE A 190 4.37 -5.29 -17.78
CA ILE A 190 3.32 -5.33 -16.76
C ILE A 190 2.18 -4.44 -17.22
N ASN A 191 0.98 -5.02 -17.34
CA ASN A 191 -0.24 -4.25 -17.53
C ASN A 191 -0.97 -4.18 -16.20
N ILE A 192 -1.63 -3.06 -15.93
CA ILE A 192 -2.34 -2.82 -14.68
C ILE A 192 -3.68 -2.22 -15.08
N ASP A 193 -4.74 -2.97 -14.85
CA ASP A 193 -6.10 -2.47 -15.02
C ASP A 193 -6.66 -2.10 -13.65
N TYR A 194 -7.34 -0.97 -13.56
CA TYR A 194 -7.86 -0.49 -12.29
C TYR A 194 -9.20 0.22 -12.45
N ASN A 195 -9.99 0.16 -11.39
CA ASN A 195 -11.24 0.91 -11.29
C ASN A 195 -10.93 2.33 -10.77
N PRO A 196 -11.09 3.40 -11.57
CA PRO A 196 -10.80 4.78 -11.19
C PRO A 196 -11.69 5.30 -10.05
N GLU A 197 -12.82 4.65 -9.76
CA GLU A 197 -13.66 4.96 -8.59
C GLU A 197 -13.03 4.46 -7.27
N LEU A 198 -12.20 3.42 -7.34
CA LEU A 198 -11.57 2.78 -6.18
C LEU A 198 -10.05 3.08 -6.09
N CYS A 199 -9.40 3.30 -7.22
CA CYS A 199 -7.96 3.52 -7.33
C CYS A 199 -7.64 4.70 -8.25
N THR A 200 -6.84 5.67 -7.79
CA THR A 200 -6.50 6.82 -8.62
C THR A 200 -5.30 6.54 -9.52
N THR A 201 -5.24 7.21 -10.68
CA THR A 201 -4.07 7.15 -11.59
C THR A 201 -2.76 7.50 -10.85
N GLN A 202 -2.81 8.45 -9.91
CA GLN A 202 -1.66 8.85 -9.08
C GLN A 202 -1.15 7.68 -8.22
N THR A 203 -2.04 6.86 -7.67
CA THR A 203 -1.67 5.66 -6.92
C THR A 203 -1.00 4.64 -7.83
N ILE A 204 -1.48 4.47 -9.06
CA ILE A 204 -0.86 3.57 -10.05
C ILE A 204 0.53 4.06 -10.46
N GLU A 205 0.70 5.35 -10.73
CA GLU A 205 2.02 5.94 -11.00
C GLU A 205 2.98 5.78 -9.82
N LEU A 206 2.49 5.96 -8.59
CA LEU A 206 3.26 5.73 -7.36
C LEU A 206 3.69 4.27 -7.24
N LEU A 207 2.77 3.32 -7.46
CA LEU A 207 3.05 1.89 -7.47
C LEU A 207 4.16 1.56 -8.49
N GLN A 208 4.01 2.01 -9.73
CA GLN A 208 4.96 1.75 -10.81
C GLN A 208 6.35 2.32 -10.52
N ASN A 209 6.42 3.56 -10.03
CA ASN A 209 7.68 4.23 -9.68
C ASN A 209 8.36 3.60 -8.45
N SER A 210 7.57 3.17 -7.47
CA SER A 210 8.07 2.47 -6.27
C SER A 210 8.64 1.10 -6.63
N VAL A 211 7.96 0.34 -7.50
CA VAL A 211 8.48 -0.94 -8.04
C VAL A 211 9.79 -0.72 -8.80
N LYS A 212 9.86 0.31 -9.67
CA LYS A 212 11.09 0.63 -10.40
C LYS A 212 12.25 0.95 -9.46
N THR A 213 11.99 1.69 -8.38
CA THR A 213 12.99 2.05 -7.38
C THR A 213 13.45 0.82 -6.59
N LEU A 214 12.50 -0.01 -6.16
CA LEU A 214 12.78 -1.28 -5.49
C LEU A 214 13.68 -2.17 -6.34
N LEU A 215 13.34 -2.41 -7.61
CA LEU A 215 14.12 -3.26 -8.51
C LEU A 215 15.56 -2.75 -8.69
N LYS A 216 15.76 -1.43 -8.78
CA LYS A 216 17.11 -0.83 -8.82
C LYS A 216 17.87 -1.07 -7.52
N ASN A 217 17.22 -0.87 -6.37
CA ASN A 217 17.83 -1.08 -5.06
C ASN A 217 18.22 -2.55 -4.84
N LEU A 218 17.41 -3.49 -5.35
CA LEU A 218 17.71 -4.92 -5.32
C LEU A 218 18.96 -5.29 -6.13
N CYS A 219 19.23 -4.61 -7.24
CA CYS A 219 20.48 -4.82 -7.99
C CYS A 219 21.72 -4.33 -7.23
N VAL A 220 21.58 -3.29 -6.39
CA VAL A 220 22.69 -2.73 -5.61
C VAL A 220 22.96 -3.54 -4.35
N ASN A 221 21.90 -3.96 -3.64
CA ASN A 221 22.03 -4.73 -2.40
C ASN A 221 21.03 -5.90 -2.36
N PRO A 222 21.31 -7.00 -3.07
CA PRO A 222 20.37 -8.12 -3.20
C PRO A 222 20.14 -8.91 -1.90
N LYS A 223 21.03 -8.75 -0.92
CA LYS A 223 20.96 -9.42 0.39
C LYS A 223 20.38 -8.53 1.49
N ALA A 224 19.96 -7.30 1.15
CA ALA A 224 19.30 -6.40 2.10
C ALA A 224 18.08 -7.08 2.72
N LYS A 225 17.84 -6.78 4.00
CA LYS A 225 16.56 -7.12 4.63
C LYS A 225 15.46 -6.27 4.03
N LEU A 226 14.26 -6.81 3.91
CA LEU A 226 13.15 -6.08 3.31
C LEU A 226 12.89 -4.75 4.03
N ALA A 227 13.04 -4.69 5.37
CA ALA A 227 12.91 -3.47 6.17
C ALA A 227 13.85 -2.33 5.72
N GLU A 228 15.02 -2.65 5.18
CA GLU A 228 16.05 -1.69 4.77
C GLU A 228 15.86 -1.17 3.34
N LEU A 229 15.03 -1.85 2.54
CA LEU A 229 14.79 -1.46 1.16
C LEU A 229 13.88 -0.23 1.10
N SER A 230 14.43 0.88 0.62
CA SER A 230 13.67 2.10 0.38
C SER A 230 12.79 1.95 -0.86
N LEU A 231 11.54 2.38 -0.74
CA LEU A 231 10.60 2.51 -1.87
C LEU A 231 10.53 3.92 -2.44
N LEU A 232 11.12 4.90 -1.76
CA LEU A 232 11.05 6.30 -2.16
C LEU A 232 12.03 6.55 -3.30
N THR A 233 11.52 7.15 -4.38
CA THR A 233 12.39 7.78 -5.38
C THR A 233 13.19 8.91 -4.73
N GLU A 234 14.35 9.26 -5.30
CA GLU A 234 15.14 10.40 -4.82
C GLU A 234 14.33 11.71 -4.82
N ILE A 235 13.42 11.89 -5.78
CA ILE A 235 12.53 13.05 -5.85
C ILE A 235 11.57 13.08 -4.65
N GLN A 236 10.93 11.96 -4.32
CA GLN A 236 10.05 11.87 -3.15
C GLN A 236 10.81 12.05 -1.84
N LYS A 237 12.01 11.47 -1.75
CA LYS A 237 12.89 11.65 -0.60
C LYS A 237 13.28 13.11 -0.42
N GLN A 238 13.60 13.81 -1.50
CA GLN A 238 13.86 15.25 -1.48
C GLN A 238 12.61 16.04 -1.06
N GLN A 239 11.44 15.69 -1.58
CA GLN A 239 10.20 16.37 -1.23
C GLN A 239 9.88 16.25 0.27
N ILE A 240 9.99 15.03 0.83
CA ILE A 240 9.72 14.75 2.24
C ILE A 240 10.78 15.36 3.15
N LEU A 241 12.07 15.16 2.85
CA LEU A 241 13.15 15.56 3.74
C LEU A 241 13.50 17.04 3.62
N VAL A 242 13.32 17.63 2.43
CA VAL A 242 13.75 18.99 2.11
C VAL A 242 12.55 19.88 1.86
N ASP A 243 11.76 19.63 0.81
CA ASP A 243 10.78 20.61 0.33
C ASP A 243 9.65 20.88 1.32
N TRP A 244 9.09 19.85 1.95
CA TRP A 244 8.08 19.99 3.01
C TRP A 244 8.67 20.51 4.33
N ASN A 245 9.95 20.26 4.57
CA ASN A 245 10.67 20.74 5.76
C ASN A 245 11.32 22.12 5.57
N LYS A 246 11.06 22.83 4.46
CA LYS A 246 11.64 24.17 4.19
C LYS A 246 11.25 25.23 5.22
N ASN A 247 10.25 24.97 6.06
CA ASN A 247 9.78 25.91 7.09
C ASN A 247 10.59 25.85 8.39
N LYS A 248 11.94 25.82 8.29
CA LYS A 248 12.79 26.12 9.46
C LYS A 248 12.72 27.61 9.76
N LEU A 249 11.71 28.01 10.52
CA LEU A 249 11.63 29.34 11.10
C LEU A 249 12.74 29.46 12.15
N ASN A 250 13.63 30.43 11.98
CA ASN A 250 14.60 30.80 13.01
C ASN A 250 13.83 31.44 14.16
N TYR A 251 13.48 30.63 15.15
CA TYR A 251 12.95 31.13 16.42
C TYR A 251 14.05 31.85 17.19
N SER A 252 13.68 32.92 17.91
CA SER A 252 14.59 33.57 18.84
C SER A 252 14.99 32.57 19.92
N LEU A 253 16.29 32.44 20.18
CA LEU A 253 16.82 31.67 21.31
C LEU A 253 16.59 32.38 22.65
N GLU A 254 16.01 33.58 22.66
CA GLU A 254 15.72 34.29 23.89
C GLU A 254 14.63 33.59 24.70
N PRO A 255 14.83 33.40 26.01
CA PRO A 255 13.80 32.87 26.89
C PRO A 255 12.51 33.70 26.81
N LEU A 256 11.36 33.04 26.88
CA LEU A 256 10.04 33.69 26.80
C LEU A 256 9.90 34.88 27.77
N HIS A 257 10.43 34.76 28.99
CA HIS A 257 10.40 35.85 29.97
C HIS A 257 11.16 37.10 29.52
N LYS A 258 12.23 36.97 28.71
CA LYS A 258 12.95 38.12 28.13
C LYS A 258 12.19 38.77 26.99
N LEU A 259 11.52 37.99 26.15
CA LEU A 259 10.60 38.52 25.14
C LEU A 259 9.45 39.28 25.81
N PHE A 260 8.93 38.76 26.92
CA PHE A 260 7.91 39.42 27.74
C PHE A 260 8.43 40.72 28.37
N GLU A 261 9.61 40.74 29.00
CA GLU A 261 10.24 41.96 29.53
C GLU A 261 10.43 43.05 28.45
N LYS A 262 10.80 42.66 27.23
CA LYS A 262 10.90 43.61 26.10
C LYS A 262 9.55 44.21 25.74
N GLN A 263 8.48 43.40 25.76
CA GLN A 263 7.13 43.90 25.53
C GLN A 263 6.67 44.86 26.63
N VAL A 264 7.01 44.57 27.91
CA VAL A 264 6.74 45.45 29.06
C VAL A 264 7.40 46.81 28.88
N ARG A 265 8.65 46.85 28.41
CA ARG A 265 9.36 48.12 28.14
C ARG A 265 8.74 48.90 26.98
N LYS A 266 8.27 48.21 25.94
CA LYS A 266 7.67 48.84 24.75
C LYS A 266 6.29 49.42 25.03
N ASN A 267 5.46 48.73 25.82
CA ASN A 267 4.10 49.17 26.09
C ASN A 267 3.65 48.83 27.52
N PRO A 268 4.16 49.55 28.53
CA PRO A 268 3.98 49.20 29.94
C PRO A 268 2.53 49.31 30.42
N LEU A 269 1.78 50.26 29.88
CA LEU A 269 0.40 50.56 30.28
C LEU A 269 -0.65 49.78 29.47
N ALA A 270 -0.24 49.05 28.43
CA ALA A 270 -1.18 48.19 27.70
C ALA A 270 -1.69 47.07 28.59
N ILE A 271 -2.98 46.80 28.46
CA ILE A 271 -3.66 45.69 29.12
C ILE A 271 -3.10 44.38 28.53
N ALA A 272 -2.59 43.52 29.41
CA ALA A 272 -1.97 42.25 29.06
C ALA A 272 -2.85 41.05 29.45
N ILE A 273 -3.59 41.16 30.55
CA ILE A 273 -4.55 40.15 31.01
C ILE A 273 -5.86 40.84 31.39
N ILE A 274 -6.97 40.25 30.97
CA ILE A 274 -8.32 40.60 31.42
C ILE A 274 -8.91 39.34 32.05
N TYR A 275 -9.36 39.45 33.29
CA TYR A 275 -10.07 38.38 33.97
C TYR A 275 -11.25 38.98 34.74
N GLN A 276 -12.47 38.62 34.34
CA GLN A 276 -13.71 39.22 34.86
C GLN A 276 -13.64 40.76 34.79
N ASN A 277 -13.85 41.45 35.92
CA ASN A 277 -13.81 42.90 36.03
C ASN A 277 -12.40 43.44 36.34
N GLN A 278 -11.37 42.58 36.31
CA GLN A 278 -9.99 42.96 36.58
C GLN A 278 -9.18 43.02 35.28
N GLN A 279 -8.37 44.07 35.17
CA GLN A 279 -7.45 44.26 34.06
C GLN A 279 -6.06 44.51 34.64
N LEU A 280 -5.07 43.78 34.12
CA LEU A 280 -3.68 43.95 34.49
C LEU A 280 -2.87 44.40 33.29
N THR A 281 -2.06 45.44 33.49
CA THR A 281 -1.12 45.91 32.47
C THR A 281 0.12 45.03 32.41
N TYR A 282 0.86 45.10 31.29
CA TYR A 282 2.16 44.42 31.16
C TYR A 282 3.10 44.75 32.33
N GLN A 283 3.17 46.01 32.76
CA GLN A 283 4.00 46.43 33.89
C GLN A 283 3.57 45.78 35.22
N GLN A 284 2.26 45.68 35.48
CA GLN A 284 1.73 45.07 36.70
C GLN A 284 2.05 43.58 36.76
N ILE A 285 1.85 42.85 35.66
CA ILE A 285 2.16 41.41 35.58
C ILE A 285 3.64 41.15 35.76
N ASN A 286 4.51 41.94 35.11
CA ASN A 286 5.95 41.80 35.26
C ASN A 286 6.39 42.01 36.71
N SER A 287 5.78 42.99 37.39
CA SER A 287 6.08 43.27 38.80
C SER A 287 5.67 42.12 39.72
N TYR A 288 4.49 41.52 39.51
CA TYR A 288 4.06 40.35 40.27
C TYR A 288 4.92 39.12 39.98
N SER A 289 5.26 38.89 38.71
CA SER A 289 6.10 37.76 38.28
C SER A 289 7.49 37.85 38.90
N ASN A 290 8.11 39.03 38.92
CA ASN A 290 9.41 39.24 39.54
C ASN A 290 9.38 39.04 41.07
N LYS A 291 8.33 39.52 41.75
CA LYS A 291 8.15 39.29 43.19
C LYS A 291 8.04 37.79 43.51
N LEU A 292 7.26 37.06 42.73
CA LEU A 292 7.12 35.62 42.88
C LEU A 292 8.45 34.90 42.59
N ALA A 293 9.16 35.29 41.53
CA ALA A 293 10.47 34.72 41.20
C ALA A 293 11.48 34.91 42.33
N HIS A 294 11.57 36.11 42.92
CA HIS A 294 12.45 36.34 44.08
C HIS A 294 12.06 35.51 45.30
N TYR A 295 10.76 35.39 45.58
CA TYR A 295 10.29 34.54 46.67
C TYR A 295 10.68 33.06 46.46
N LEU A 296 10.50 32.55 45.24
CA LEU A 296 10.87 31.17 44.88
C LEU A 296 12.38 30.92 44.96
N VAL A 297 13.21 31.90 44.57
CA VAL A 297 14.68 31.80 44.71
C VAL A 297 15.11 31.76 46.17
N VAL A 298 14.42 32.47 47.06
CA VAL A 298 14.74 32.50 48.51
C VAL A 298 14.20 31.27 49.24
N SER A 299 13.14 30.65 48.73
CA SER A 299 12.44 29.54 49.39
C SER A 299 12.82 28.15 48.85
N GLY A 300 13.74 28.08 47.88
CA GLY A 300 14.30 26.84 47.32
C GLY A 300 15.73 26.60 47.80
#